data_AF-A0A7S3ATT9-F1
#
_entry.id   AF-A0A7S3ATT9-F1
#
_cell.length_a   1.000
_cell.length_b   1.000
_cell.length_c   1.000
_cell.angle_alpha   90.00
_cell.angle_beta   90.00
_cell.angle_gamma   90.00
#
_symmetry.space_group_name_H-M   'P 1'
#
loop_
_entity.id
_entity.type
_entity.pdbx_description
1 polymer ?
#
loop_
_entity_poly.entity_id
_entity_poly.type
_entity_poly.pdbx_seq_one_letter_code
_entity_poly.pdbx_strand_id
1 'polypeptide(L)'
;ECVARCGVNKYAAIADISPAGAVRGMFQNILKEKEEEEVVISETYIHADRYEAEKLATPLAGETQADLQRWLDCWSRITIMDMHDFPLWEEEVHNMMQP
;
A
#
# COMPACT_ATOMS: atom_id res chain seq x y z
N GLU A 1 16.12 -27.54 -9.20
CA GLU A 1 14.78 -28.05 -8.79
C GLU A 1 14.72 -28.26 -7.27
N CYS A 2 15.60 -29.07 -6.68
CA CYS A 2 15.61 -29.32 -5.22
C CYS A 2 15.58 -28.04 -4.34
N VAL A 3 16.45 -27.06 -4.61
CA VAL A 3 16.52 -25.80 -3.83
C VAL A 3 15.21 -25.01 -3.92
N ALA A 4 14.55 -25.02 -5.08
CA ALA A 4 13.27 -24.35 -5.27
C ALA A 4 12.17 -25.02 -4.43
N ARG A 5 12.11 -26.37 -4.39
CA ARG A 5 11.17 -27.08 -3.51
C ARG A 5 11.44 -26.83 -2.03
N CYS A 6 12.70 -26.74 -1.62
CA CYS A 6 13.05 -26.34 -0.26
C CYS A 6 12.54 -24.93 0.05
N GLY A 7 12.66 -23.98 -0.88
CA GLY A 7 12.11 -22.63 -0.71
C GLY A 7 10.59 -22.61 -0.56
N VAL A 8 9.87 -23.27 -1.45
CA VAL A 8 8.40 -23.39 -1.36
C VAL A 8 7.98 -24.04 -0.03
N ASN A 9 8.67 -25.08 0.42
CA ASN A 9 8.36 -25.73 1.69
C ASN A 9 8.71 -24.84 2.90
N LYS A 10 9.85 -24.13 2.86
CA LYS A 10 10.29 -23.20 3.91
C LYS A 10 9.25 -22.13 4.23
N TYR A 11 8.63 -21.55 3.19
CA TYR A 11 7.64 -20.49 3.32
C TYR A 11 6.19 -20.99 3.26
N ALA A 12 5.94 -22.31 3.21
CA ALA A 12 4.60 -22.89 2.98
C ALA A 12 3.55 -22.52 4.04
N ALA A 13 3.99 -22.15 5.25
CA ALA A 13 3.09 -21.74 6.33
C ALA A 13 2.50 -20.33 6.14
N ILE A 14 3.06 -19.53 5.22
CA ILE A 14 2.68 -18.13 5.00
C ILE A 14 1.93 -18.05 3.69
N ALA A 15 0.60 -17.95 3.78
CA ALA A 15 -0.29 -18.00 2.61
C ALA A 15 -0.06 -16.86 1.61
N ASP A 16 0.36 -15.69 2.11
CA ASP A 16 0.57 -14.49 1.30
C ASP A 16 1.85 -14.56 0.45
N ILE A 17 2.75 -15.50 0.72
CA ILE A 17 3.97 -15.68 -0.07
C ILE A 17 3.66 -16.60 -1.25
N SER A 18 3.72 -16.04 -2.46
CA SER A 18 3.56 -16.82 -3.68
C SER A 18 4.68 -17.86 -3.84
N PRO A 19 4.47 -18.99 -4.55
CA PRO A 19 5.55 -19.96 -4.80
C PRO A 19 6.78 -19.35 -5.50
N ALA A 20 6.57 -18.34 -6.36
CA ALA A 20 7.66 -17.62 -7.00
C ALA A 20 8.44 -16.74 -6.01
N GLY A 21 7.73 -16.05 -5.11
CA GLY A 21 8.29 -15.28 -4.00
C GLY A 21 9.10 -16.18 -3.06
N ALA A 22 8.56 -17.33 -2.67
CA ALA A 22 9.23 -18.31 -1.81
C ALA A 22 10.55 -18.83 -2.42
N VAL A 23 10.56 -19.13 -3.71
CA VAL A 23 11.78 -19.55 -4.42
C VAL A 23 12.79 -18.42 -4.47
N ARG A 24 12.36 -17.19 -4.81
CA ARG A 24 13.23 -16.00 -4.85
C ARG A 24 13.84 -15.73 -3.47
N GLY A 25 13.01 -15.73 -2.43
CA GLY A 25 13.43 -15.53 -1.04
C GLY A 25 14.44 -16.59 -0.59
N MET A 26 14.25 -17.85 -0.98
CA MET A 26 15.22 -18.91 -0.70
C MET A 26 16.59 -18.63 -1.33
N PHE A 27 16.64 -18.13 -2.57
CA PHE A 27 17.91 -17.73 -3.19
C PHE A 27 18.54 -16.53 -2.46
N GLN A 28 17.75 -15.53 -2.08
CA GLN A 28 18.23 -14.36 -1.34
C GLN A 28 18.81 -14.74 0.03
N ASN A 29 18.21 -15.70 0.74
CA ASN A 29 18.77 -16.21 2.00
C ASN A 29 20.10 -16.93 1.78
N ILE A 30 20.19 -17.81 0.77
CA ILE A 30 21.43 -18.54 0.46
C ILE A 30 22.57 -17.58 0.09
N LEU A 31 22.25 -16.54 -0.67
CA LEU A 31 23.20 -15.51 -1.10
C LEU A 31 23.48 -14.47 -0.02
N LYS A 32 22.80 -14.54 1.13
CA LYS A 32 22.89 -13.55 2.23
C LYS A 32 22.57 -12.12 1.78
N GLU A 33 21.66 -12.00 0.82
CA GLU A 33 21.14 -10.71 0.36
C GLU A 33 20.00 -10.22 1.26
N LYS A 34 19.27 -11.16 1.89
CA LYS A 34 18.20 -10.90 2.86
C LYS A 34 18.13 -12.01 3.88
N GLU A 35 17.79 -11.66 5.12
CA GLU A 35 17.37 -12.60 6.15
C GLU A 35 15.93 -13.11 5.88
N GLU A 36 15.51 -14.21 6.51
CA GLU A 36 14.17 -14.77 6.32
C GLU A 36 13.06 -13.78 6.65
N GLU A 37 13.23 -13.02 7.75
CA GLU A 37 12.26 -12.02 8.18
C GLU A 37 12.07 -10.93 7.12
N GLU A 38 13.15 -10.46 6.50
CA GLU A 38 13.10 -9.44 5.44
C GLU A 38 12.40 -9.94 4.17
N VAL A 39 12.52 -11.23 3.86
CA VAL A 39 11.77 -11.86 2.76
C VAL A 39 10.28 -11.86 3.10
N VAL A 40 9.91 -12.34 4.29
CA VAL A 40 8.51 -12.39 4.72
C VAL A 40 7.91 -11.00 4.70
N ILE A 41 8.56 -10.01 5.35
CA ILE A 41 8.10 -8.63 5.34
C ILE A 41 7.90 -8.16 3.90
N SER A 42 8.87 -8.34 3.00
CA SER A 42 8.72 -7.83 1.64
C SER A 42 7.58 -8.47 0.82
N GLU A 43 7.19 -9.70 1.14
CA GLU A 43 6.10 -10.40 0.46
C GLU A 43 4.74 -10.18 1.14
N THR A 44 4.70 -9.96 2.46
CA THR A 44 3.46 -9.80 3.23
C THR A 44 3.14 -8.35 3.60
N TYR A 45 4.00 -7.40 3.25
CA TYR A 45 3.78 -6.00 3.59
C TYR A 45 2.57 -5.46 2.82
N ILE A 46 1.52 -5.12 3.56
CA ILE A 46 0.34 -4.46 3.00
C ILE A 46 0.68 -2.99 2.80
N HIS A 47 0.79 -2.58 1.54
CA HIS A 47 0.89 -1.17 1.16
C HIS A 47 -0.52 -0.56 1.16
N ALA A 48 -0.74 0.40 2.05
CA ALA A 48 -1.89 1.30 1.98
C ALA A 48 -1.38 2.64 1.47
N ASP A 49 -1.53 2.88 0.16
CA ASP A 49 -1.09 4.12 -0.47
C ASP A 49 -2.02 5.26 -0.06
N ARG A 50 -1.44 6.45 0.13
CA ARG A 50 -2.22 7.65 0.46
C ARG A 50 -2.95 8.18 -0.76
N TYR A 51 -4.12 8.76 -0.53
CA TYR A 51 -4.87 9.42 -1.59
C TYR A 51 -4.21 10.75 -2.00
N GLU A 52 -3.79 10.83 -3.26
CA GLU A 52 -3.15 12.02 -3.84
C GLU A 52 -4.18 13.04 -4.35
N ALA A 53 -4.87 13.70 -3.42
CA ALA A 53 -5.96 14.64 -3.72
C ALA A 53 -5.56 15.73 -4.73
N GLU A 54 -4.33 16.26 -4.66
CA GLU A 54 -3.85 17.30 -5.57
C GLU A 54 -3.75 16.85 -7.03
N LYS A 55 -3.63 15.53 -7.28
CA LYS A 55 -3.51 14.97 -8.64
C LYS A 55 -4.80 14.31 -9.11
N LEU A 56 -5.58 13.74 -8.20
CA LEU A 56 -6.71 12.87 -8.51
C LEU A 56 -8.07 13.56 -8.36
N ALA A 57 -8.19 14.60 -7.53
CA ALA A 57 -9.45 15.27 -7.30
C ALA A 57 -9.93 16.01 -8.56
N THR A 58 -11.23 15.91 -8.84
CA THR A 58 -11.86 16.60 -9.96
C THR A 58 -12.98 17.54 -9.46
N PRO A 59 -13.25 18.67 -10.14
CA PRO A 59 -14.34 19.55 -9.74
C PRO A 59 -15.69 18.83 -9.85
N LEU A 60 -16.57 19.03 -8.88
CA LEU A 60 -17.94 18.52 -8.96
C LEU A 60 -18.75 19.22 -10.06
N ALA A 61 -19.89 18.63 -10.43
CA ALA A 61 -20.76 19.20 -11.45
C ALA A 61 -21.30 20.57 -11.01
N GLY A 62 -20.81 21.64 -11.64
CA GLY A 62 -21.17 23.02 -11.32
C GLY A 62 -20.16 23.76 -10.44
N GLU A 63 -19.15 23.08 -9.90
CA GLU A 63 -18.02 23.73 -9.22
C GLU A 63 -17.07 24.38 -10.24
N THR A 64 -16.45 25.49 -9.81
CA THR A 64 -15.34 26.07 -10.55
C THR A 64 -14.01 25.47 -10.09
N GLN A 65 -12.97 25.58 -10.92
CA GLN A 65 -11.62 25.16 -10.52
C GLN A 65 -11.13 25.89 -9.26
N ALA A 66 -11.61 27.12 -9.01
CA ALA A 66 -11.25 27.88 -7.82
C ALA A 66 -11.88 27.30 -6.55
N ASP A 67 -13.06 26.68 -6.66
CA ASP A 67 -13.73 26.04 -5.52
C ASP A 67 -13.02 24.74 -5.14
N LEU A 68 -12.67 23.91 -6.13
CA LEU A 68 -11.81 22.74 -5.92
C LEU A 68 -10.48 23.13 -5.24
N GLN A 69 -9.84 24.21 -5.67
CA GLN A 69 -8.57 24.64 -5.08
C GLN A 69 -8.71 25.05 -3.60
N ARG A 70 -9.85 25.65 -3.22
CA ARG A 70 -10.15 25.96 -1.82
C ARG A 70 -10.40 24.69 -1.02
N TRP A 71 -11.08 23.71 -1.61
CA TRP A 71 -11.27 22.41 -0.99
C TRP A 71 -9.94 21.70 -0.74
N LEU A 72 -9.04 21.64 -1.74
CA LEU A 72 -7.71 21.05 -1.58
C LEU A 72 -6.88 21.76 -0.49
N ASP A 73 -6.93 23.10 -0.41
CA ASP A 73 -6.28 23.85 0.67
C ASP A 73 -6.86 23.50 2.05
N CYS A 74 -8.19 23.33 2.15
CA CYS A 74 -8.85 22.86 3.36
C CYS A 74 -8.41 21.42 3.72
N TRP A 75 -8.49 20.49 2.77
CA TRP A 75 -8.14 19.09 2.94
C TRP A 75 -6.71 18.91 3.44
N SER A 76 -5.75 19.66 2.89
CA SER A 76 -4.34 19.63 3.29
C SER A 76 -4.10 19.98 4.77
N ARG A 77 -5.06 20.65 5.43
CA ARG A 77 -4.98 21.07 6.84
C ARG A 77 -5.73 20.12 7.77
N ILE A 78 -6.50 19.18 7.22
CA ILE A 78 -7.24 18.18 8.01
C ILE A 78 -6.25 17.12 8.51
N THR A 79 -6.31 16.82 9.80
CA THR A 79 -5.49 15.77 10.43
C THR A 79 -6.35 14.54 10.67
N ILE A 80 -6.24 13.56 9.77
CA ILE A 80 -6.96 12.27 9.84
C ILE A 80 -6.02 11.06 9.94
N MET A 81 -4.70 11.28 9.96
CA MET A 81 -3.69 10.21 9.92
C MET A 81 -3.69 9.32 11.17
N ASP A 82 -4.17 9.83 12.30
CA ASP A 82 -4.23 9.09 13.57
C ASP A 82 -5.53 8.27 13.71
N MET A 83 -6.37 8.26 12.68
CA MET A 83 -7.63 7.52 12.68
C MET A 83 -7.42 6.04 12.33
N HIS A 84 -8.26 5.16 12.88
CA HIS A 84 -8.21 3.73 12.62
C HIS A 84 -8.34 3.43 11.11
N ASP A 85 -7.54 2.47 10.62
CA ASP A 85 -7.47 2.06 9.22
C ASP A 85 -7.03 3.13 8.20
N PHE A 86 -6.57 4.31 8.63
CA PHE A 86 -5.92 5.25 7.72
C PHE A 86 -4.70 4.60 7.04
N PRO A 87 -4.44 4.80 5.73
CA PRO A 87 -5.17 5.61 4.74
C PRO A 87 -6.20 4.85 3.89
N LEU A 88 -6.64 3.65 4.29
CA LEU A 88 -7.45 2.74 3.43
C LEU A 88 -8.77 3.35 2.93
N TRP A 89 -9.33 4.33 3.62
CA TRP A 89 -10.58 5.01 3.30
C TRP A 89 -10.41 6.50 2.94
N GLU A 90 -9.15 6.98 2.83
CA GLU A 90 -8.82 8.40 2.69
C GLU A 90 -9.52 9.05 1.48
N GLU A 91 -9.59 8.33 0.35
CA GLU A 91 -10.26 8.77 -0.88
C GLU A 91 -11.77 8.93 -0.70
N GLU A 92 -12.44 7.93 -0.12
CA GLU A 92 -13.89 7.96 0.07
C GLU A 92 -14.30 9.11 1.00
N VAL A 93 -13.53 9.37 2.05
CA VAL A 93 -13.79 10.49 2.96
C VAL A 93 -13.52 11.83 2.28
N HIS A 94 -12.46 11.96 1.51
CA HIS A 94 -12.22 13.16 0.70
C HIS A 94 -13.43 13.46 -0.21
N ASN A 95 -13.87 12.46 -0.96
CA ASN A 95 -14.97 12.60 -1.92
C ASN A 95 -16.33 12.86 -1.25
N MET A 96 -16.55 12.31 -0.04
CA MET A 96 -17.77 12.56 0.73
C MET A 96 -17.82 13.96 1.34
N MET A 97 -16.66 14.53 1.69
CA MET A 97 -16.57 15.84 2.34
C MET A 97 -16.44 17.02 1.36
N GLN A 98 -16.17 16.75 0.08
CA GLN A 98 -16.13 17.80 -0.94
C GLN A 98 -17.52 18.48 -1.05
N PRO A 99 -17.59 19.80 -0.83
CA PRO A 99 -18.86 20.53 -0.71
C PRO A 99 -19.56 20.84 -2.04
#